data_AF-A0AAV9ID47-F1
#
_entry.id   AF-A0AAV9ID47-F1
#
_cell.length_a   1.000
_cell.length_b   1.000
_cell.length_c   1.000
_cell.angle_alpha   90.00
_cell.angle_beta   90.00
_cell.angle_gamma   90.00
#
_symmetry.space_group_name_H-M   'P 1'
#
loop_
_entity.id
_entity.type
_entity.pdbx_description
1 polymer ?
#
loop_
_entity_poly.entity_id
_entity_poly.type
_entity_poly.pdbx_seq_one_letter_code
_entity_poly.pdbx_strand_id
1 'polypeptide(L)'
;MERIGFVWLNQSFLLRSYKRCRSSVAFRFNFISRPKSLHVFVPCKSSKRCTHTSTCLRAQIRLPQVSEVQHASFDECIPLARNICFRLQEEPQDDEAYEVLREMLSREEGARAFFVEYLSDFELRLADKKPPFKLEKLLKDCDEHVPNLLARNLAMSVAREVDLGTDEQKDTEKDKFIDSHRNSSSSNFGETFGGPTMVKERTALLIDSIASSEIARELVALWFSIRSRKGKYVPFLERQNFRKDQLETIQKTVEMFIGA
;
A
#
# COMPACT_ATOMS: atom_id res chain seq x y z
N MET A 1 1.46 -25.64 -7.99
CA MET A 1 1.43 -24.91 -9.28
C MET A 1 0.06 -24.30 -9.42
N GLU A 2 -0.13 -23.11 -8.88
CA GLU A 2 -1.41 -22.41 -8.93
C GLU A 2 -1.58 -21.73 -10.29
N ARG A 3 -2.78 -21.89 -10.87
CA ARG A 3 -3.20 -21.11 -12.03
C ARG A 3 -3.44 -19.68 -11.54
N ILE A 4 -2.42 -18.83 -11.59
CA ILE A 4 -2.63 -17.38 -11.55
C ILE A 4 -3.56 -17.06 -12.74
N GLY A 5 -4.74 -16.55 -12.42
CA GLY A 5 -5.81 -16.34 -13.39
C GLY A 5 -5.33 -15.43 -14.53
N PHE A 6 -5.57 -15.87 -15.77
CA PHE A 6 -5.24 -15.14 -17.00
C PHE A 6 -5.80 -13.70 -17.03
N VAL A 7 -6.82 -13.43 -16.20
CA VAL A 7 -7.46 -12.12 -16.01
C VAL A 7 -6.53 -11.11 -15.32
N TRP A 8 -5.81 -11.51 -14.27
CA TRP A 8 -4.90 -10.61 -13.52
C TRP A 8 -3.72 -10.16 -14.39
N LEU A 9 -3.18 -11.10 -15.17
CA LEU A 9 -2.08 -10.84 -16.10
C LEU A 9 -2.43 -9.79 -17.17
N ASN A 10 -3.65 -9.82 -17.69
CA ASN A 10 -4.08 -8.92 -18.76
C ASN A 10 -4.52 -7.55 -18.23
N GLN A 11 -4.94 -7.48 -16.96
CA GLN A 11 -5.31 -6.22 -16.29
C GLN A 11 -4.08 -5.45 -15.78
N SER A 12 -3.03 -6.15 -15.35
CA SER A 12 -1.88 -5.53 -14.66
C SER A 12 -0.68 -5.25 -15.56
N PHE A 13 -0.58 -5.85 -16.75
CA PHE A 13 0.61 -5.74 -17.59
C PHE A 13 0.32 -5.43 -19.07
N LEU A 14 1.02 -4.42 -19.60
CA LEU A 14 1.15 -4.21 -21.04
C LEU A 14 2.34 -5.05 -21.56
N LEU A 15 2.06 -6.05 -22.40
CA LEU A 15 3.08 -6.85 -23.08
C LEU A 15 3.47 -6.19 -24.40
N ARG A 16 4.56 -5.42 -24.43
CA ARG A 16 5.16 -4.92 -25.69
C ARG A 16 6.18 -5.92 -26.23
N SER A 17 5.95 -6.43 -27.45
CA SER A 17 6.95 -7.21 -28.18
C SER A 17 7.92 -6.29 -28.92
N TYR A 18 9.22 -6.53 -28.79
CA TYR A 18 10.24 -5.73 -29.49
C TYR A 18 10.52 -6.19 -30.94
N LYS A 19 9.86 -7.25 -31.42
CA LYS A 19 9.96 -7.70 -32.83
C LYS A 19 8.62 -8.27 -33.30
N ARG A 20 8.19 -7.87 -34.50
CA ARG A 20 7.00 -8.39 -35.22
C ARG A 20 7.10 -9.91 -35.35
N CYS A 21 6.43 -10.65 -34.46
CA CYS A 21 6.22 -12.08 -34.62
C CYS A 21 4.85 -12.28 -35.31
N ARG A 22 4.87 -12.78 -36.55
CA ARG A 22 3.70 -12.91 -37.45
C ARG A 22 3.01 -14.29 -37.36
N SER A 23 3.04 -14.96 -36.21
CA SER A 23 2.35 -16.25 -36.07
C SER A 23 1.54 -16.36 -34.77
N SER A 24 0.34 -16.92 -34.89
CA SER A 24 -0.54 -17.27 -33.78
C SER A 24 0.05 -18.48 -33.03
N VAL A 25 0.89 -18.24 -32.04
CA VAL A 25 1.49 -19.30 -31.22
C VAL A 25 1.08 -19.10 -29.76
N ALA A 26 0.62 -20.17 -29.13
CA ALA A 26 0.27 -20.20 -27.72
C ALA A 26 1.51 -19.93 -26.85
N PHE A 27 1.42 -18.92 -25.99
CA PHE A 27 2.49 -18.55 -25.06
C PHE A 27 2.41 -19.38 -23.78
N ARG A 28 3.55 -19.90 -23.30
CA ARG A 28 3.70 -20.40 -21.93
C ARG A 28 4.47 -19.38 -21.11
N PHE A 29 3.85 -18.91 -20.03
CA PHE A 29 4.44 -17.99 -19.08
C PHE A 29 5.03 -18.79 -17.91
N ASN A 30 6.33 -18.63 -17.66
CA ASN A 30 6.96 -19.10 -16.44
C ASN A 30 7.32 -17.88 -15.60
N PHE A 31 6.68 -17.73 -14.45
CA PHE A 31 7.07 -16.75 -13.45
C PHE A 31 8.25 -17.30 -12.66
N ILE A 32 9.39 -16.62 -12.75
CA ILE A 32 10.48 -16.78 -11.78
C ILE A 32 10.25 -15.69 -10.73
N SER A 33 10.46 -16.00 -9.46
CA SER A 33 9.97 -15.33 -8.25
C SER A 33 10.46 -13.90 -7.98
N ARG A 34 10.54 -13.02 -9.00
CA ARG A 34 10.85 -11.60 -8.85
C ARG A 34 10.09 -10.79 -9.91
N PRO A 35 9.47 -9.64 -9.57
CA PRO A 35 8.65 -8.86 -10.51
C PRO A 35 9.46 -8.14 -11.62
N LYS A 36 10.71 -8.52 -11.86
CA LYS A 36 11.62 -7.79 -12.76
C LYS A 36 11.80 -8.42 -14.14
N SER A 37 11.40 -9.67 -14.36
CA SER A 37 11.51 -10.32 -15.67
C SER A 37 10.49 -11.43 -15.89
N LEU A 38 9.68 -11.29 -16.93
CA LEU A 38 8.82 -12.35 -17.44
C LEU A 38 9.57 -13.06 -18.58
N HIS A 39 10.06 -14.28 -18.32
CA HIS A 39 10.65 -15.10 -19.38
C HIS A 39 9.52 -15.84 -20.12
N VAL A 40 9.17 -15.34 -21.30
CA VAL A 40 8.20 -16.00 -22.17
C VAL A 40 8.94 -16.96 -23.09
N PHE A 41 8.69 -18.26 -22.90
CA PHE A 41 9.18 -19.28 -23.81
C PHE A 41 8.19 -19.46 -24.94
N VAL A 42 8.63 -19.19 -26.17
CA VAL A 42 7.86 -19.47 -27.38
C VAL A 42 8.33 -20.81 -27.94
N PRO A 43 7.58 -21.91 -27.76
CA PRO A 43 7.94 -23.18 -28.38
C PRO A 43 7.73 -23.08 -29.90
N CYS A 44 8.82 -22.94 -30.66
CA CYS A 44 8.79 -23.01 -32.11
C CYS A 44 8.63 -24.48 -32.53
N LYS A 45 7.47 -24.87 -33.06
CA LYS A 45 7.19 -26.26 -33.49
C LYS A 45 7.70 -26.61 -34.89
N SER A 46 8.42 -25.72 -35.58
CA SER A 46 8.84 -25.94 -36.96
C SER A 46 10.33 -25.70 -37.19
N SER A 47 10.98 -26.78 -37.64
CA SER A 47 12.20 -26.79 -38.45
C SER A 47 13.54 -26.57 -37.75
N LYS A 48 14.46 -27.48 -38.10
CA LYS A 48 15.88 -27.56 -37.75
C LYS A 48 16.57 -26.21 -37.94
N ARG A 49 17.32 -25.78 -36.92
CA ARG A 49 18.01 -24.48 -36.74
C ARG A 49 17.10 -23.33 -36.29
N CYS A 50 16.79 -23.31 -35.00
CA CYS A 50 16.53 -22.05 -34.29
C CYS A 50 17.53 -21.96 -33.15
N THR A 51 18.46 -21.01 -33.24
CA THR A 51 19.21 -20.53 -32.08
C THR A 51 18.18 -19.97 -31.10
N HIS A 52 18.30 -20.32 -29.82
CA HIS A 52 17.42 -19.84 -28.76
C HIS A 52 17.53 -18.31 -28.66
N THR A 53 16.70 -17.57 -29.38
CA THR A 53 16.52 -16.14 -29.14
C THR A 53 15.56 -15.98 -27.97
N SER A 54 16.12 -15.96 -26.76
CA SER A 54 15.41 -15.50 -25.57
C SER A 54 14.95 -14.06 -25.81
N THR A 55 13.67 -13.88 -26.11
CA THR A 55 13.07 -12.54 -26.20
C THR A 55 12.65 -12.17 -24.80
N CYS A 56 13.37 -11.25 -24.17
CA CYS A 56 13.00 -10.72 -22.86
C CYS A 56 11.79 -9.80 -23.05
N LEU A 57 10.63 -10.22 -22.58
CA LEU A 57 9.45 -9.36 -22.48
C LEU A 57 9.50 -8.68 -21.11
N ARG A 58 9.70 -7.36 -21.10
CA ARG A 58 9.50 -6.59 -19.88
C ARG A 58 8.02 -6.32 -19.77
N ALA A 59 7.37 -6.97 -18.81
CA ALA A 59 6.00 -6.67 -18.46
C ALA A 59 6.00 -5.28 -17.82
N GLN A 60 5.39 -4.30 -18.48
CA GLN A 60 5.21 -2.96 -17.92
C GLN A 60 3.91 -2.92 -17.15
N ILE A 61 3.96 -2.37 -15.94
CA ILE A 61 2.77 -2.18 -15.12
C ILE A 61 1.84 -1.24 -15.87
N ARG A 62 0.59 -1.68 -16.07
CA ARG A 62 -0.42 -0.85 -16.73
C ARG A 62 -0.78 0.31 -15.81
N LEU A 63 -0.49 1.53 -16.24
CA LEU A 63 -1.02 2.72 -15.58
C LEU A 63 -2.53 2.82 -15.85
N PRO A 64 -3.37 2.95 -14.81
CA PRO A 64 -4.80 3.15 -15.01
C PRO A 64 -5.08 4.51 -15.64
N GLN A 65 -6.19 4.63 -16.34
CA GLN A 65 -6.63 5.89 -16.93
C GLN A 65 -7.38 6.73 -15.89
N VAL A 66 -7.39 8.06 -16.08
CA VAL A 66 -8.13 9.00 -15.21
C VAL A 66 -9.62 8.61 -15.08
N SER A 67 -10.25 8.19 -16.18
CA SER A 67 -11.65 7.74 -16.17
C SER A 67 -11.89 6.47 -15.34
N GLU A 68 -10.87 5.61 -15.15
CA GLU A 68 -10.98 4.40 -14.33
C GLU A 68 -11.00 4.75 -12.84
N VAL A 69 -10.24 5.77 -12.42
CA VAL A 69 -10.17 6.18 -11.01
C VAL A 69 -11.31 7.11 -10.60
N GLN A 70 -11.85 7.90 -11.54
CA GLN A 70 -12.86 8.93 -11.28
C GLN A 70 -14.15 8.37 -10.66
N HIS A 71 -14.55 7.15 -11.02
CA HIS A 71 -15.81 6.52 -10.56
C HIS A 71 -15.62 5.21 -9.80
N ALA A 72 -14.38 4.80 -9.58
CA ALA A 72 -14.09 3.57 -8.84
C ALA A 72 -14.62 3.65 -7.40
N SER A 73 -15.18 2.54 -6.93
CA SER A 73 -15.42 2.27 -5.52
C SER A 73 -14.11 2.05 -4.77
N PHE A 74 -14.15 2.03 -3.44
CA PHE A 74 -12.96 1.77 -2.61
C PHE A 74 -12.24 0.47 -3.01
N ASP A 75 -12.98 -0.64 -3.16
CA ASP A 75 -12.39 -1.94 -3.51
C ASP A 75 -11.77 -1.95 -4.91
N GLU A 76 -12.35 -1.20 -5.84
CA GLU A 76 -11.79 -1.01 -7.19
C GLU A 76 -10.56 -0.09 -7.18
N CYS A 77 -10.50 0.90 -6.28
CA CYS A 77 -9.34 1.79 -6.17
C CYS A 77 -8.09 1.07 -5.65
N ILE A 78 -8.21 0.00 -4.85
CA ILE A 78 -7.06 -0.73 -4.28
C ILE A 78 -6.09 -1.24 -5.36
N PRO A 79 -6.50 -2.07 -6.34
CA PRO A 79 -5.60 -2.52 -7.39
C PRO A 79 -5.11 -1.38 -8.31
N LEU A 80 -5.89 -0.30 -8.49
CA LEU A 80 -5.48 0.86 -9.26
C LEU A 80 -4.36 1.63 -8.54
N ALA A 81 -4.52 1.86 -7.23
CA ALA A 81 -3.55 2.51 -6.37
C ALA A 81 -2.22 1.74 -6.36
N ARG A 82 -2.29 0.41 -6.27
CA ARG A 82 -1.14 -0.48 -6.38
C ARG A 82 -0.36 -0.21 -7.67
N ASN A 83 -1.05 -0.25 -8.82
CA ASN A 83 -0.41 -0.03 -10.12
C ASN A 83 0.25 1.35 -10.23
N ILE A 84 -0.39 2.41 -9.74
CA ILE A 84 0.18 3.76 -9.68
C ILE A 84 1.44 3.77 -8.80
N CYS A 85 1.38 3.18 -7.60
CA CYS A 85 2.52 3.13 -6.68
C CYS A 85 3.73 2.43 -7.29
N PHE A 86 3.53 1.26 -7.91
CA PHE A 86 4.64 0.56 -8.56
C PHE A 86 5.15 1.29 -9.81
N ARG A 87 4.28 1.99 -10.54
CA ARG A 87 4.71 2.84 -11.66
C ARG A 87 5.62 3.97 -11.17
N LEU A 88 5.24 4.66 -10.09
CA LEU A 88 6.06 5.69 -9.45
C LEU A 88 7.34 5.13 -8.81
N GLN A 89 7.35 3.87 -8.39
CA GLN A 89 8.58 3.20 -7.93
C GLN A 89 9.56 2.97 -9.09
N GLU A 90 9.08 2.58 -10.27
CA GLU A 90 9.93 2.40 -11.45
C GLU A 90 10.36 3.73 -12.07
N GLU A 91 9.44 4.69 -12.17
CA GLU A 91 9.63 5.99 -12.81
C GLU A 91 9.09 7.12 -11.91
N PRO A 92 9.85 7.57 -10.89
CA PRO A 92 9.38 8.55 -9.90
C PRO A 92 9.05 9.95 -10.45
N GLN A 93 9.33 10.21 -11.72
CA GLN A 93 9.11 11.47 -12.41
C GLN A 93 7.97 11.41 -13.44
N ASP A 94 7.30 10.26 -13.59
CA ASP A 94 6.24 10.03 -14.57
C ASP A 94 5.04 10.96 -14.33
N ASP A 95 4.88 11.96 -15.20
CA ASP A 95 3.81 12.95 -15.13
C ASP A 95 2.41 12.34 -15.30
N GLU A 96 2.27 11.31 -16.15
CA GLU A 96 0.98 10.65 -16.38
C GLU A 96 0.54 9.93 -15.09
N ALA A 97 1.47 9.29 -14.40
CA ALA A 97 1.19 8.66 -13.10
C ALA A 97 0.75 9.68 -12.04
N TYR A 98 1.35 10.87 -12.00
CA TYR A 98 0.93 11.92 -11.06
C TYR A 98 -0.42 12.55 -11.41
N GLU A 99 -0.78 12.67 -12.69
CA GLU A 99 -2.12 13.11 -13.10
C GLU A 99 -3.20 12.14 -12.62
N VAL A 100 -2.99 10.84 -12.83
CA VAL A 100 -3.93 9.80 -12.39
C VAL A 100 -3.99 9.73 -10.85
N LEU A 101 -2.84 9.87 -10.18
CA LEU A 101 -2.79 9.93 -8.72
C LEU A 101 -3.54 11.15 -8.18
N ARG A 102 -3.41 12.32 -8.82
CA ARG A 102 -4.15 13.53 -8.42
C ARG A 102 -5.66 13.30 -8.48
N GLU A 103 -6.15 12.71 -9.56
CA GLU A 103 -7.57 12.37 -9.67
C GLU A 103 -8.00 11.39 -8.58
N MET A 104 -7.20 10.35 -8.32
CA MET A 104 -7.47 9.39 -7.24
C MET A 104 -7.52 10.04 -5.86
N LEU A 105 -6.60 10.96 -5.56
CA LEU A 105 -6.53 11.66 -4.28
C LEU A 105 -7.63 12.71 -4.09
N SER A 106 -8.30 13.14 -5.17
CA SER A 106 -9.40 14.11 -5.10
C SER A 106 -10.65 13.57 -4.40
N ARG A 107 -10.73 12.25 -4.18
CA ARG A 107 -11.86 11.55 -3.57
C ARG A 107 -11.44 10.80 -2.31
N GLU A 108 -12.33 10.69 -1.34
CA GLU A 108 -12.06 9.97 -0.09
C GLU A 108 -11.73 8.49 -0.35
N GLU A 109 -12.50 7.79 -1.20
CA GLU A 109 -12.26 6.36 -1.47
C GLU A 109 -10.90 6.12 -2.12
N GLY A 110 -10.54 6.97 -3.09
CA GLY A 110 -9.26 6.87 -3.80
C GLY A 110 -8.08 7.23 -2.90
N ALA A 111 -8.18 8.29 -2.09
CA ALA A 111 -7.15 8.63 -1.11
C ALA A 111 -6.94 7.52 -0.07
N ARG A 112 -8.02 6.90 0.42
CA ARG A 112 -7.94 5.75 1.33
C ARG A 112 -7.23 4.58 0.69
N ALA A 113 -7.62 4.20 -0.54
CA ALA A 113 -7.00 3.09 -1.25
C ALA A 113 -5.51 3.34 -1.54
N PHE A 114 -5.16 4.57 -1.93
CA PHE A 114 -3.78 4.99 -2.09
C PHE A 114 -2.96 4.75 -0.83
N PHE A 115 -3.41 5.23 0.33
CA PHE A 115 -2.64 5.05 1.57
C PHE A 115 -2.58 3.60 2.04
N VAL A 116 -3.62 2.79 1.79
CA VAL A 116 -3.58 1.35 2.08
C VAL A 116 -2.43 0.69 1.33
N GLU A 117 -2.34 0.88 0.01
CA GLU A 117 -1.28 0.26 -0.80
C GLU A 117 0.09 0.90 -0.53
N TYR A 118 0.16 2.24 -0.49
CA TYR A 118 1.44 2.95 -0.33
C TYR A 118 2.12 2.63 1.00
N LEU A 119 1.35 2.59 2.10
CA LEU A 119 1.91 2.39 3.43
C LEU A 119 2.10 0.92 3.79
N SER A 120 1.35 0.02 3.17
CA SER A 120 1.27 -1.36 3.62
C SER A 120 1.90 -2.36 2.65
N ASP A 121 2.16 -2.03 1.38
CA ASP A 121 2.78 -3.01 0.46
C ASP A 121 4.28 -3.19 0.75
N PHE A 122 4.71 -4.40 1.10
CA PHE A 122 6.10 -4.67 1.50
C PHE A 122 7.09 -4.61 0.31
N GLU A 123 6.61 -4.79 -0.93
CA GLU A 123 7.42 -4.70 -2.16
C GLU A 123 7.65 -3.25 -2.60
N LEU A 124 6.83 -2.31 -2.10
CA LEU A 124 6.92 -0.89 -2.40
C LEU A 124 8.02 -0.18 -1.59
N ARG A 125 9.26 -0.33 -2.04
CA ARG A 125 10.45 0.39 -1.54
C ARG A 125 10.39 1.90 -1.70
N LEU A 126 9.52 2.42 -2.57
CA LEU A 126 9.30 3.86 -2.72
C LEU A 126 8.90 4.51 -1.39
N ALA A 127 8.10 3.81 -0.57
CA ALA A 127 7.59 4.34 0.69
C ALA A 127 8.59 4.22 1.85
N ASP A 128 9.66 3.41 1.72
CA ASP A 128 10.71 3.23 2.73
C ASP A 128 11.73 4.40 2.75
N LYS A 129 11.56 5.40 1.89
CA LYS A 129 12.47 6.53 1.72
C LYS A 129 11.69 7.83 1.72
N LYS A 130 12.40 8.96 1.84
CA LYS A 130 11.80 10.28 1.62
C LYS A 130 11.02 10.29 0.29
N PRO A 131 9.73 10.68 0.28
CA PRO A 131 8.93 10.70 -0.94
C PRO A 131 9.57 11.61 -2.00
N PRO A 132 9.46 11.28 -3.29
CA PRO A 132 9.90 12.18 -4.36
C PRO A 132 9.21 13.55 -4.24
N PHE A 133 9.92 14.62 -4.62
CA PHE A 133 9.41 16.00 -4.51
C PHE A 133 8.03 16.20 -5.14
N LYS A 134 7.76 15.57 -6.30
CA LYS A 134 6.44 15.65 -6.95
C LYS A 134 5.34 15.01 -6.10
N LEU A 135 5.62 13.89 -5.44
CA LEU A 135 4.68 13.23 -4.52
C LEU A 135 4.48 14.05 -3.25
N GLU A 136 5.57 14.54 -2.66
CA GLU A 136 5.53 15.44 -1.49
C GLU A 136 4.64 16.66 -1.79
N LYS A 137 4.88 17.33 -2.92
CA LYS A 137 4.10 18.49 -3.36
C LYS A 137 2.64 18.12 -3.60
N LEU A 138 2.37 17.03 -4.32
CA LEU A 138 0.99 16.60 -4.59
C LEU A 138 0.21 16.33 -3.30
N LEU A 139 0.79 15.57 -2.36
CA LEU A 139 0.15 15.26 -1.09
C LEU A 139 -0.05 16.50 -0.21
N LYS A 140 0.86 17.48 -0.32
CA LYS A 140 0.74 18.78 0.36
C LYS A 140 -0.37 19.66 -0.19
N ASP A 141 -0.57 19.62 -1.51
CA ASP A 141 -1.57 20.42 -2.23
C ASP A 141 -2.98 19.76 -2.18
N CYS A 142 -3.10 18.53 -1.68
CA CYS A 142 -4.39 17.85 -1.51
C CYS A 142 -5.12 18.30 -0.23
N ASP A 143 -6.39 18.66 -0.36
CA ASP A 143 -7.23 19.12 0.74
C ASP A 143 -7.94 17.99 1.51
N GLU A 144 -8.36 18.34 2.73
CA GLU A 144 -9.19 17.66 3.75
C GLU A 144 -8.90 16.16 4.06
N HIS A 145 -8.86 15.31 3.04
CA HIS A 145 -8.75 13.85 3.19
C HIS A 145 -7.34 13.40 3.56
N VAL A 146 -6.30 13.93 2.90
CA VAL A 146 -4.91 13.48 3.12
C VAL A 146 -4.45 13.70 4.56
N PRO A 147 -4.56 14.92 5.13
CA PRO A 147 -4.18 15.14 6.53
C PRO A 147 -4.94 14.24 7.50
N ASN A 148 -6.26 14.10 7.29
CA ASN A 148 -7.10 13.34 8.20
C ASN A 148 -6.76 11.85 8.18
N LEU A 149 -6.51 11.30 6.99
CA LEU A 149 -6.13 9.91 6.79
C LEU A 149 -4.75 9.60 7.36
N LEU A 150 -3.76 10.49 7.20
CA LEU A 150 -2.44 10.30 7.80
C LEU A 150 -2.51 10.23 9.34
N ALA A 151 -3.28 11.12 9.97
CA ALA A 151 -3.48 11.07 11.43
C ALA A 151 -4.19 9.78 11.89
N ARG A 152 -5.21 9.31 11.15
CA ARG A 152 -5.87 8.03 11.46
C ARG A 152 -4.93 6.84 11.26
N ASN A 153 -4.17 6.81 10.17
CA ASN A 153 -3.23 5.75 9.86
C ASN A 153 -2.12 5.65 10.92
N LEU A 154 -1.62 6.79 11.40
CA LEU A 154 -0.68 6.83 12.51
C LEU A 154 -1.30 6.21 13.77
N ALA A 155 -2.51 6.62 14.15
CA ALA A 155 -3.18 6.07 15.32
C ALA A 155 -3.43 4.55 15.22
N MET A 156 -3.93 4.09 14.07
CA MET A 156 -4.23 2.66 13.85
C MET A 156 -2.96 1.80 13.84
N SER A 157 -1.90 2.26 13.18
CA SER A 157 -0.63 1.51 13.12
C SER A 157 0.07 1.44 14.48
N VAL A 158 0.07 2.54 15.25
CA VAL A 158 0.58 2.56 16.63
C VAL A 158 -0.21 1.61 17.52
N ALA A 159 -1.54 1.67 17.49
CA ALA A 159 -2.39 0.76 18.28
C ALA A 159 -2.12 -0.71 17.96
N ARG A 160 -1.94 -1.02 16.66
CA ARG A 160 -1.70 -2.38 16.20
C ARG A 160 -0.30 -2.89 16.55
N GLU A 161 0.68 -2.01 16.61
CA GLU A 161 2.02 -2.35 17.12
C GLU A 161 1.99 -2.69 18.61
N VAL A 162 1.21 -1.94 19.41
CA VAL A 162 1.01 -2.26 20.84
C VAL A 162 0.35 -3.62 21.03
N ASP A 163 -0.62 -4.01 20.20
CA ASP A 163 -1.23 -5.35 20.25
C ASP A 163 -0.17 -6.46 20.13
N LEU A 164 0.70 -6.36 19.12
CA LEU A 164 1.73 -7.36 18.88
C LEU A 164 2.75 -7.42 20.02
N GLY A 165 3.17 -6.27 20.55
CA GLY A 165 4.11 -6.20 21.68
C GLY A 165 3.55 -6.80 22.97
N THR A 166 2.23 -6.76 23.17
CA THR A 166 1.57 -7.37 24.34
C THR A 166 1.38 -8.89 24.23
N ASP A 167 1.47 -9.46 23.03
CA ASP A 167 1.35 -10.90 22.82
C ASP A 167 2.71 -11.61 22.91
N GLU A 168 3.81 -10.98 22.48
CA GLU A 168 5.17 -11.52 22.69
C GLU A 168 5.54 -11.67 24.18
N GLN A 169 4.94 -10.87 25.06
CA GLN A 169 5.13 -10.97 26.51
C GLN A 169 4.31 -12.09 27.18
N LYS A 170 3.39 -12.75 26.47
CA LYS A 170 2.60 -13.87 27.02
C LYS A 170 3.20 -15.25 26.73
N ASP A 171 4.09 -15.35 25.74
CA ASP A 171 4.68 -16.63 25.33
C ASP A 171 5.91 -17.05 26.17
N THR A 172 6.33 -16.23 27.16
CA THR A 172 7.43 -16.60 28.06
C THR A 172 7.00 -17.25 29.38
N GLU A 173 5.69 -17.42 29.65
CA GLU A 173 5.20 -17.96 30.93
C GLU A 173 4.23 -19.15 30.88
N LYS A 174 3.96 -19.75 29.71
CA LYS A 174 3.03 -20.89 29.63
C LYS A 174 3.60 -22.13 28.95
N ASP A 175 4.67 -22.64 29.53
CA ASP A 175 4.98 -24.05 29.45
C ASP A 175 4.17 -24.79 30.52
N LYS A 176 2.87 -25.04 30.24
CA LYS A 176 2.01 -26.06 30.91
C LYS A 176 0.58 -26.08 30.32
N PHE A 177 0.30 -27.17 29.61
CA PHE A 177 -0.95 -27.96 29.61
C PHE A 177 -2.23 -27.44 28.88
N ILE A 178 -2.53 -28.17 27.79
CA ILE A 178 -3.83 -28.56 27.18
C ILE A 178 -4.60 -27.60 26.25
N ASP A 179 -4.81 -28.15 25.04
CA ASP A 179 -5.87 -27.98 24.05
C ASP A 179 -7.11 -27.18 24.48
N SER A 180 -7.40 -26.11 23.74
CA SER A 180 -8.79 -25.79 23.38
C SER A 180 -8.84 -24.81 22.22
N HIS A 181 -9.64 -25.19 21.22
CA HIS A 181 -10.06 -24.39 20.09
C HIS A 181 -10.40 -22.95 20.49
N ARG A 182 -9.54 -22.00 20.11
CA ARG A 182 -9.92 -20.59 20.01
C ARG A 182 -9.73 -20.17 18.56
N ASN A 183 -10.86 -20.05 17.86
CA ASN A 183 -11.01 -19.30 16.62
C ASN A 183 -10.58 -17.85 16.89
N SER A 184 -9.28 -17.59 16.78
CA SER A 184 -8.80 -16.25 16.51
C SER A 184 -9.09 -16.01 15.05
N SER A 185 -10.01 -15.09 14.77
CA SER A 185 -10.16 -14.48 13.46
C SER A 185 -8.88 -13.71 13.15
N SER A 186 -7.81 -14.46 12.87
CA SER A 186 -6.62 -14.01 12.21
C SER A 186 -7.09 -13.54 10.85
N SER A 187 -7.30 -12.23 10.74
CA SER A 187 -7.44 -11.58 9.44
C SER A 187 -6.23 -12.03 8.62
N ASN A 188 -6.49 -12.86 7.61
CA ASN A 188 -5.58 -13.14 6.52
C ASN A 188 -5.24 -11.81 5.82
N PHE A 189 -4.38 -11.00 6.44
CA PHE A 189 -3.54 -10.05 5.73
C PHE A 189 -2.61 -10.94 4.92
N GLY A 190 -2.96 -11.13 3.65
CA GLY A 190 -2.17 -11.95 2.73
C GLY A 190 -0.70 -11.55 2.74
N GLU A 191 0.16 -12.47 2.33
CA GLU A 191 1.63 -12.38 2.32
C GLU A 191 2.21 -11.09 1.69
N THR A 192 1.37 -10.22 1.12
CA THR A 192 1.69 -8.96 0.41
C THR A 192 1.66 -7.69 1.27
N PHE A 193 1.15 -7.74 2.49
CA PHE A 193 1.07 -6.56 3.36
C PHE A 193 2.12 -6.59 4.48
N GLY A 194 2.90 -5.53 4.60
CA GLY A 194 3.81 -5.26 5.69
C GLY A 194 3.09 -5.07 7.02
N GLY A 195 3.80 -5.41 8.11
CA GLY A 195 3.27 -5.31 9.46
C GLY A 195 3.02 -3.87 9.93
N PRO A 196 2.36 -3.69 11.08
CA PRO A 196 1.96 -2.38 11.60
C PRO A 196 3.14 -1.43 11.84
N THR A 197 4.31 -1.96 12.23
CA THR A 197 5.54 -1.17 12.38
C THR A 197 5.94 -0.49 11.07
N MET A 198 5.87 -1.19 9.94
CA MET A 198 6.18 -0.63 8.63
C MET A 198 5.20 0.50 8.27
N VAL A 199 3.90 0.27 8.48
CA VAL A 199 2.86 1.28 8.21
C VAL A 199 3.10 2.52 9.08
N LYS A 200 3.46 2.35 10.35
CA LYS A 200 3.78 3.44 11.28
C LYS A 200 4.98 4.24 10.80
N GLU A 201 6.08 3.58 10.47
CA GLU A 201 7.32 4.22 9.99
C GLU A 201 7.10 4.99 8.70
N ARG A 202 6.41 4.39 7.73
CA ARG A 202 6.09 5.05 6.45
C ARG A 202 5.14 6.24 6.64
N THR A 203 4.17 6.11 7.55
CA THR A 203 3.25 7.21 7.89
C THR A 203 4.02 8.37 8.52
N ALA A 204 4.92 8.08 9.47
CA ALA A 204 5.78 9.08 10.10
C ALA A 204 6.66 9.80 9.06
N LEU A 205 7.31 9.04 8.16
CA LEU A 205 8.12 9.59 7.08
C LEU A 205 7.33 10.55 6.18
N LEU A 206 6.07 10.22 5.84
CA LEU A 206 5.22 11.11 5.05
C LEU A 206 4.85 12.38 5.84
N ILE A 207 4.46 12.24 7.10
CA ILE A 207 4.11 13.39 7.96
C ILE A 207 5.29 14.37 8.05
N ASP A 208 6.49 13.86 8.34
CA ASP A 208 7.71 14.66 8.45
C ASP A 208 8.11 15.30 7.12
N SER A 209 7.94 14.58 6.01
CA SER A 209 8.34 15.08 4.70
C SER A 209 7.38 16.14 4.16
N ILE A 210 6.08 15.98 4.35
CA ILE A 210 5.08 16.94 3.87
C ILE A 210 5.10 18.22 4.72
N ALA A 211 5.30 18.08 6.04
CA ALA A 211 5.38 19.18 7.00
C ALA A 211 4.27 20.24 6.80
N SER A 212 3.03 19.75 6.61
CA SER A 212 1.85 20.59 6.36
C SER A 212 1.20 21.06 7.66
N SER A 213 0.73 22.31 7.67
CA SER A 213 0.00 22.88 8.82
C SER A 213 -1.36 22.20 9.06
N GLU A 214 -1.94 21.66 8.00
CA GLU A 214 -3.18 20.88 7.99
C GLU A 214 -2.95 19.55 8.72
N ILE A 215 -1.85 18.85 8.42
CA ILE A 215 -1.45 17.62 9.14
C ILE A 215 -1.26 17.93 10.62
N ALA A 216 -0.54 19.00 10.96
CA ALA A 216 -0.36 19.41 12.35
C ALA A 216 -1.70 19.69 13.05
N ARG A 217 -2.65 20.35 12.36
CA ARG A 217 -4.01 20.60 12.88
C ARG A 217 -4.77 19.30 13.13
N GLU A 218 -4.70 18.32 12.23
CA GLU A 218 -5.32 17.00 12.42
C GLU A 218 -4.71 16.26 13.62
N LEU A 219 -3.39 16.28 13.76
CA LEU A 219 -2.67 15.66 14.86
C LEU A 219 -3.03 16.31 16.21
N VAL A 220 -3.09 17.64 16.29
CA VAL A 220 -3.57 18.37 17.48
C VAL A 220 -5.02 18.00 17.80
N ALA A 221 -5.89 17.92 16.80
CA ALA A 221 -7.29 17.56 17.00
C ALA A 221 -7.46 16.10 17.48
N LEU A 222 -6.63 15.18 16.98
CA LEU A 222 -6.57 13.80 17.46
C LEU A 222 -6.09 13.73 18.90
N TRP A 223 -4.97 14.39 19.22
CA TRP A 223 -4.42 14.49 20.58
C TRP A 223 -5.45 15.04 21.57
N PHE A 224 -6.11 16.15 21.21
CA PHE A 224 -7.16 16.75 22.02
C PHE A 224 -8.34 15.80 22.24
N SER A 225 -8.73 15.04 21.21
CA SER A 225 -9.84 14.08 21.30
C SER A 225 -9.51 12.90 22.22
N ILE A 226 -8.26 12.43 22.22
CA ILE A 226 -7.80 11.40 23.15
C ILE A 226 -7.87 11.91 24.59
N ARG A 227 -7.35 13.11 24.85
CA ARG A 227 -7.22 13.68 26.20
C ARG A 227 -8.55 14.14 26.80
N SER A 228 -9.37 14.84 26.02
CA SER A 228 -10.58 15.51 26.51
C SER A 228 -11.86 14.68 26.32
N ARG A 229 -11.80 13.60 25.52
CA ARG A 229 -12.98 12.86 25.02
C ARG A 229 -13.98 13.76 24.29
N LYS A 230 -13.51 14.85 23.68
CA LYS A 230 -14.30 15.79 22.87
C LYS A 230 -13.59 16.09 21.55
N GLY A 231 -14.35 16.49 20.53
CA GLY A 231 -13.81 16.89 19.24
C GLY A 231 -14.02 15.87 18.13
N LYS A 232 -13.51 16.17 16.94
CA LYS A 232 -13.88 15.48 15.71
C LYS A 232 -13.43 14.02 15.60
N TYR A 233 -12.42 13.61 16.37
CA TYR A 233 -11.93 12.23 16.34
C TYR A 233 -12.66 11.31 17.33
N VAL A 234 -13.56 11.81 18.19
CA VAL A 234 -14.30 10.97 19.13
C VAL A 234 -15.04 9.81 18.43
N PRO A 235 -15.80 10.02 17.34
CA PRO A 235 -16.45 8.91 16.64
C PRO A 235 -15.46 7.92 16.02
N PHE A 236 -14.26 8.36 15.65
CA PHE A 236 -13.20 7.47 15.18
C PHE A 236 -12.66 6.62 16.33
N LEU A 237 -12.30 7.23 17.46
CA LEU A 237 -11.76 6.54 18.63
C LEU A 237 -12.74 5.51 19.21
N GLU A 238 -14.03 5.85 19.25
CA GLU A 238 -15.10 4.95 19.73
C GLU A 238 -15.32 3.77 18.79
N ARG A 239 -15.35 4.00 17.47
CA ARG A 239 -15.50 2.92 16.48
C ARG A 239 -14.33 1.94 16.49
N GLN A 240 -13.11 2.44 16.68
CA GLN A 240 -11.93 1.59 16.79
C GLN A 240 -11.83 0.86 18.13
N ASN A 241 -12.50 1.37 19.17
CA ASN A 241 -12.51 0.79 20.52
C ASN A 241 -11.11 0.53 21.08
N PHE A 242 -10.21 1.51 20.94
CA PHE A 242 -8.83 1.41 21.43
C PHE A 242 -8.79 1.24 22.96
N ARG A 243 -7.92 0.34 23.43
CA ARG A 243 -7.63 0.16 24.84
C ARG A 243 -6.89 1.36 25.43
N LYS A 244 -6.84 1.44 26.75
CA LYS A 244 -6.18 2.55 27.47
C LYS A 244 -4.69 2.66 27.15
N ASP A 245 -3.96 1.55 27.15
CA ASP A 245 -2.54 1.46 26.78
C ASP A 245 -2.29 1.90 25.32
N GLN A 246 -3.18 1.50 24.40
CA GLN A 246 -3.11 1.94 23.00
C GLN A 246 -3.31 3.46 22.89
N LEU A 247 -4.33 4.01 23.57
CA LEU A 247 -4.60 5.45 23.56
C LEU A 247 -3.45 6.27 24.15
N GLU A 248 -2.85 5.82 25.25
CA GLU A 248 -1.67 6.47 25.85
C GLU A 248 -0.47 6.45 24.90
N THR A 249 -0.27 5.34 24.18
CA THR A 249 0.83 5.22 23.21
C THR A 249 0.58 6.09 21.98
N ILE A 250 -0.64 6.09 21.42
CA ILE A 250 -1.03 7.00 20.33
C ILE A 250 -0.80 8.45 20.75
N GLN A 251 -1.24 8.84 21.95
CA GLN A 251 -1.08 10.21 22.44
C GLN A 251 0.40 10.62 22.47
N LYS A 252 1.27 9.79 23.07
CA LYS A 252 2.71 10.05 23.12
C LYS A 252 3.32 10.13 21.73
N THR A 253 2.92 9.25 20.80
CA THR A 253 3.41 9.31 19.42
C THR A 253 3.00 10.60 18.72
N VAL A 254 1.76 11.05 18.92
CA VAL A 254 1.28 12.31 18.34
C VAL A 254 2.00 13.52 18.95
N GLU A 255 2.27 13.52 20.27
CA GLU A 255 3.03 14.58 20.98
C GLU A 255 4.39 14.85 20.32
N MET A 256 5.08 13.80 19.85
CA MET A 256 6.37 13.94 19.15
C MET A 256 6.29 14.80 17.88
N PHE A 257 5.17 14.76 17.16
CA PHE A 257 4.99 15.53 15.91
C PHE A 257 4.49 16.95 16.14
N ILE A 258 3.76 17.20 17.24
CA ILE A 258 3.18 18.51 17.55
C ILE A 258 4.04 19.33 18.52
N GLY A 259 5.08 18.73 19.12
CA GLY A 259 5.98 19.39 20.07
C GLY A 259 5.33 19.70 21.42
N ALA A 260 4.43 18.83 21.89
CA ALA A 260 3.67 18.98 23.13
C ALA A 260 4.22 18.14 24.29
#